data_AF-A0A6I9WW88-F1
#
_entry.id   AF-A0A6I9WW88-F1
#
_cell.length_a   1.000
_cell.length_b   1.000
_cell.length_c   1.000
_cell.angle_alpha   90.00
_cell.angle_beta   90.00
_cell.angle_gamma   90.00
#
_symmetry.space_group_name_H-M   'P 1'
#
loop_
_entity.id
_entity.type
_entity.pdbx_description
1 polymer ?
#
loop_
_entity_poly.entity_id
_entity_poly.type
_entity_poly.pdbx_seq_one_letter_code
_entity_poly.pdbx_strand_id
1 'polypeptide(L)'
;MRTVHSVAPYGSPIWARRLAKDKKSFRQMRQAQRDSVLRLARTYRTVSHAADTVLAGTPPIDLLAAGYAQVYRQLKARGIVRTAGTVEPIRQEVRRWVVEHWKTRLHESGIAGSWTIEAIRSCLEEWLGRVHGGLSFRLVQVLTGHGSFGIGHKY
;
A
#
# COMPACT_ATOMS: atom_id res chain seq x y z
N MET A 1 -7.84 6.82 -1.66
CA MET A 1 -7.47 5.38 -1.67
C MET A 1 -8.58 4.58 -2.38
N ARG A 2 -8.33 4.09 -3.60
CA ARG A 2 -9.33 3.32 -4.38
C ARG A 2 -9.65 2.01 -3.64
N THR A 3 -10.91 1.90 -3.23
CA THR A 3 -11.42 0.91 -2.30
C THR A 3 -11.54 -0.46 -2.98
N VAL A 4 -10.60 -1.38 -2.72
CA VAL A 4 -10.76 -2.81 -3.07
C VAL A 4 -10.56 -3.71 -1.85
N HIS A 5 -10.88 -3.25 -0.64
CA HIS A 5 -10.85 -4.10 0.56
C HIS A 5 -12.00 -3.74 1.52
N SER A 6 -13.25 -3.93 1.09
CA SER A 6 -14.42 -3.68 1.94
C SER A 6 -14.75 -4.83 2.91
N VAL A 7 -14.28 -6.06 2.66
CA VAL A 7 -14.66 -7.25 3.46
C VAL A 7 -13.48 -8.00 4.09
N ALA A 8 -12.31 -8.03 3.46
CA ALA A 8 -11.13 -8.72 3.98
C ALA A 8 -10.67 -8.33 5.42
N PRO A 9 -10.84 -7.08 5.91
CA PRO A 9 -10.29 -6.72 7.22
C PRO A 9 -11.15 -7.11 8.43
N TYR A 10 -12.40 -7.58 8.25
CA TYR A 10 -13.24 -8.02 9.38
C TYR A 10 -12.62 -9.21 10.14
N GLY A 11 -11.86 -10.07 9.45
CA GLY A 11 -11.11 -11.18 10.04
C GLY A 11 -9.64 -10.87 10.34
N SER A 12 -9.18 -9.63 10.15
CA SER A 12 -7.76 -9.26 10.29
C SER A 12 -7.13 -9.65 11.64
N PRO A 13 -7.77 -9.47 12.81
CA PRO A 13 -7.15 -9.87 14.09
C PRO A 13 -6.84 -11.38 14.21
N ILE A 14 -7.54 -12.19 13.42
CA ILE A 14 -7.42 -13.66 13.36
C ILE A 14 -6.40 -14.03 12.28
N TRP A 15 -6.54 -13.49 11.08
CA TRP A 15 -5.70 -13.86 9.95
C TRP A 15 -4.37 -13.11 9.91
N ALA A 16 -4.26 -11.86 10.38
CA ALA A 16 -2.98 -11.12 10.41
C ALA A 16 -1.92 -11.83 11.27
N ARG A 17 -2.32 -12.38 12.42
CA ARG A 17 -1.43 -13.20 13.26
C ARG A 17 -1.08 -14.55 12.62
N ARG A 18 -2.01 -15.16 11.87
CA ARG A 18 -1.79 -16.43 11.18
C ARG A 18 -0.95 -16.26 9.92
N LEU A 19 -1.15 -15.16 9.18
CA LEU A 19 -0.38 -14.73 8.02
C LEU A 19 1.05 -14.36 8.39
N ALA A 20 1.25 -13.69 9.53
CA ALA A 20 2.59 -13.42 10.03
C ALA A 20 3.38 -14.70 10.34
N LYS A 21 2.69 -15.79 10.72
CA LYS A 21 3.31 -17.09 11.02
C LYS A 21 3.50 -17.95 9.78
N ASP A 22 2.57 -17.93 8.83
CA ASP A 22 2.64 -18.70 7.59
C ASP A 22 3.21 -17.86 6.43
N LYS A 23 4.53 -17.98 6.26
CA LYS A 23 5.27 -17.32 5.19
C LYS A 23 4.78 -17.71 3.78
N LYS A 24 4.19 -18.90 3.58
CA LYS A 24 3.73 -19.36 2.25
C LYS A 24 2.43 -18.65 1.88
N SER A 25 1.43 -18.69 2.76
CA SER A 25 0.15 -17.99 2.56
C SER A 25 0.35 -16.49 2.40
N PHE A 26 1.27 -15.91 3.18
CA PHE A 26 1.60 -14.50 3.06
C PHE A 26 2.21 -14.14 1.70
N ARG A 27 3.14 -14.96 1.17
CA ARG A 27 3.69 -14.78 -0.17
C ARG A 27 2.61 -14.86 -1.26
N GLN A 28 1.67 -15.80 -1.15
CA GLN A 28 0.56 -15.93 -2.10
C GLN A 28 -0.35 -14.70 -2.11
N MET A 29 -0.70 -14.17 -0.93
CA MET A 29 -1.50 -12.94 -0.83
C MET A 29 -0.75 -11.72 -1.39
N ARG A 30 0.55 -11.60 -1.10
CA ARG A 30 1.38 -10.55 -1.68
C ARG A 30 1.44 -10.65 -3.21
N GLN A 31 1.53 -11.86 -3.75
CA GLN A 31 1.53 -12.08 -5.20
C GLN A 31 0.18 -11.68 -5.81
N ALA A 32 -0.94 -12.08 -5.21
CA ALA A 32 -2.27 -11.69 -5.67
C ALA A 32 -2.49 -10.17 -5.62
N GLN A 33 -2.00 -9.52 -4.56
CA GLN A 33 -2.02 -8.06 -4.48
C GLN A 33 -1.15 -7.45 -5.58
N ARG A 34 0.07 -7.96 -5.80
CA ARG A 34 0.98 -7.47 -6.84
C ARG A 34 0.34 -7.53 -8.22
N ASP A 35 -0.32 -8.63 -8.58
CA ASP A 35 -0.98 -8.76 -9.89
C ASP A 35 -2.11 -7.74 -10.07
N SER A 36 -2.84 -7.43 -9.00
CA SER A 36 -3.90 -6.40 -9.03
C SER A 36 -3.32 -4.99 -9.12
N VAL A 37 -2.28 -4.70 -8.33
CA VAL A 37 -1.60 -3.40 -8.28
C VAL A 37 -0.89 -3.11 -9.60
N LEU A 38 -0.23 -4.10 -10.21
CA LEU A 38 0.37 -3.99 -11.55
C LEU A 38 -0.68 -3.57 -12.59
N ARG A 39 -1.89 -4.14 -12.54
CA ARG A 39 -2.99 -3.78 -13.47
C ARG A 39 -3.54 -2.39 -13.18
N LEU A 40 -3.70 -2.03 -11.92
CA LEU A 40 -4.17 -0.70 -11.49
C LEU A 40 -3.19 0.41 -11.87
N ALA A 41 -1.90 0.15 -11.70
CA ALA A 41 -0.81 1.07 -12.02
C ALA A 41 -0.35 0.97 -13.47
N ARG A 42 -0.74 -0.06 -14.24
CA ARG A 42 -0.28 -0.34 -15.62
C ARG A 42 1.25 -0.42 -15.75
N THR A 43 1.92 -0.93 -14.71
CA THR A 43 3.39 -1.06 -14.62
C THR A 43 3.87 -2.38 -15.23
N TYR A 44 5.16 -2.43 -15.63
CA TYR A 44 5.79 -3.68 -16.05
C TYR A 44 6.04 -4.62 -14.86
N ARG A 45 6.08 -5.93 -15.14
CA ARG A 45 6.33 -6.97 -14.13
C ARG A 45 7.69 -6.89 -13.42
N THR A 46 8.65 -6.17 -14.01
CA THR A 46 10.00 -5.91 -13.48
C THR A 46 10.05 -4.79 -12.45
N VAL A 47 9.01 -3.98 -12.34
CA VAL A 47 8.93 -2.89 -11.36
C VAL A 47 8.84 -3.47 -9.95
N SER A 48 9.52 -2.86 -8.98
CA SER A 48 9.50 -3.35 -7.61
C SER A 48 8.09 -3.28 -7.02
N HIS A 49 7.77 -4.22 -6.12
CA HIS A 49 6.45 -4.23 -5.47
C HIS A 49 6.19 -2.96 -4.64
N ALA A 50 7.24 -2.36 -4.10
CA ALA A 50 7.15 -1.10 -3.37
C ALA A 50 6.80 0.07 -4.30
N ALA A 51 7.43 0.17 -5.47
CA ALA A 51 7.09 1.19 -6.46
C ALA A 51 5.66 0.98 -7.02
N ASP A 52 5.27 -0.26 -7.30
CA ASP A 52 3.93 -0.60 -7.79
C ASP A 52 2.82 -0.16 -6.81
N THR A 53 2.99 -0.48 -5.52
CA THR A 53 2.02 -0.14 -4.46
C THR A 53 1.90 1.36 -4.26
N VAL A 54 3.02 2.09 -4.31
CA VAL A 54 3.07 3.55 -4.26
C VAL A 54 2.35 4.14 -5.47
N LEU A 55 2.67 3.68 -6.68
CA LEU A 55 2.03 4.14 -7.92
C LEU A 55 0.52 3.91 -7.89
N ALA A 56 0.07 2.70 -7.57
CA ALA A 56 -1.35 2.37 -7.47
C ALA A 56 -2.07 3.09 -6.31
N GLY A 57 -1.35 3.78 -5.43
CA GLY A 57 -1.91 4.38 -4.22
C GLY A 57 -2.58 3.34 -3.31
N THR A 58 -2.06 2.12 -3.32
CA THR A 58 -2.60 0.96 -2.61
C THR A 58 -1.52 0.43 -1.66
N PRO A 59 -1.66 0.64 -0.33
CA PRO A 59 -0.69 0.18 0.65
C PRO A 59 -0.47 -1.34 0.58
N PRO A 60 0.75 -1.82 0.88
CA PRO A 60 1.05 -3.23 1.05
C PRO A 60 0.07 -3.95 2.00
N ILE A 61 -0.33 -5.17 1.64
CA ILE A 61 -1.35 -5.94 2.36
C ILE A 61 -0.95 -6.31 3.79
N ASP A 62 0.35 -6.46 4.07
CA ASP A 62 0.87 -6.62 5.42
C ASP A 62 0.68 -5.39 6.28
N LEU A 63 0.92 -4.19 5.75
CA LEU A 63 0.70 -2.95 6.49
C LEU A 63 -0.78 -2.78 6.80
N LEU A 64 -1.66 -3.07 5.84
CA LEU A 64 -3.10 -3.10 6.07
C LEU A 64 -3.47 -4.07 7.19
N ALA A 65 -3.02 -5.31 7.11
CA ALA A 65 -3.30 -6.33 8.12
C ALA A 65 -2.80 -5.91 9.51
N ALA A 66 -1.57 -5.38 9.59
CA ALA A 66 -0.98 -4.89 10.83
C ALA A 66 -1.75 -3.71 11.42
N GLY A 67 -2.17 -2.74 10.61
CA GLY A 67 -2.94 -1.59 11.07
C GLY A 67 -4.30 -1.97 11.65
N TYR A 68 -5.04 -2.85 10.96
CA TYR A 68 -6.30 -3.37 11.49
C TYR A 68 -6.10 -4.16 12.79
N ALA A 69 -5.05 -4.99 12.88
CA ALA A 69 -4.75 -5.73 14.09
C ALA A 69 -4.39 -4.80 15.26
N GLN A 70 -3.63 -3.73 15.00
CA GLN A 70 -3.24 -2.76 16.01
C GLN A 70 -4.45 -2.00 16.57
N VAL A 71 -5.27 -1.42 15.70
CA VAL A 71 -6.46 -0.67 16.12
C VAL A 71 -7.44 -1.59 16.86
N TYR A 72 -7.63 -2.83 16.39
CA TYR A 72 -8.46 -3.79 17.10
C TYR A 72 -7.94 -4.11 18.51
N ARG A 73 -6.62 -4.28 18.69
CA ARG A 73 -6.02 -4.47 20.02
C ARG A 73 -6.28 -3.27 20.93
N GLN A 74 -6.16 -2.05 20.41
CA GLN A 74 -6.41 -0.82 21.17
C GLN A 74 -7.88 -0.71 21.60
N LEU A 75 -8.82 -0.99 20.69
CA LEU A 75 -10.25 -0.99 21.01
C LEU A 75 -10.59 -2.01 22.09
N LYS A 76 -10.05 -3.24 21.97
CA LYS A 76 -10.25 -4.30 22.96
C LYS A 76 -9.68 -3.90 24.33
N ALA A 77 -8.50 -3.30 24.37
CA ALA A 77 -7.88 -2.83 25.61
C ALA A 77 -8.68 -1.70 26.28
N ARG A 78 -9.34 -0.85 25.49
CA ARG A 78 -10.21 0.24 25.98
C ARG A 78 -11.63 -0.21 26.33
N GLY A 79 -11.97 -1.48 26.13
CA GLY A 79 -13.33 -2.00 26.35
C GLY A 79 -14.38 -1.42 25.40
N ILE A 80 -13.97 -0.81 24.28
CA ILE A 80 -14.90 -0.16 23.34
C ILE A 80 -15.56 -1.24 22.47
N VAL A 81 -16.89 -1.32 22.56
CA VAL A 81 -17.71 -2.15 21.67
C VAL A 81 -17.93 -1.42 20.35
N ARG A 82 -17.70 -2.13 19.22
CA ARG A 82 -17.91 -1.57 17.88
C ARG A 82 -19.41 -1.46 17.58
N THR A 83 -19.89 -0.22 17.48
CA THR A 83 -21.23 0.11 16.95
C THR A 83 -21.12 0.64 15.52
N ALA A 84 -22.21 0.70 14.76
CA ALA A 84 -22.23 1.25 13.39
C ALA A 84 -21.55 2.64 13.29
N GLY A 85 -21.77 3.52 14.27
CA GLY A 85 -21.13 4.85 14.33
C GLY A 85 -19.61 4.85 14.58
N THR A 86 -19.03 3.72 15.01
CA THR A 86 -17.57 3.60 15.26
C THR A 86 -16.80 3.11 14.04
N VAL A 87 -17.48 2.64 12.99
CA VAL A 87 -16.84 2.02 11.82
C VAL A 87 -15.96 3.01 11.08
N GLU A 88 -16.45 4.22 10.84
CA GLU A 88 -15.71 5.24 10.08
C GLU A 88 -14.51 5.80 10.86
N PRO A 89 -14.64 6.16 12.16
CA PRO A 89 -13.49 6.53 13.00
C PRO A 89 -12.38 5.46 13.01
N ILE A 90 -12.77 4.17 13.10
CA ILE A 90 -11.82 3.06 13.08
C ILE A 90 -11.10 2.96 11.74
N ARG A 91 -11.83 3.13 10.62
CA ARG A 91 -11.22 3.13 9.28
C ARG A 91 -10.22 4.27 9.12
N GLN A 92 -10.54 5.45 9.63
CA GLN A 92 -9.65 6.60 9.61
C GLN A 92 -8.41 6.38 10.49
N GLU A 93 -8.56 5.78 11.67
CA GLU A 93 -7.46 5.43 12.56
C GLU A 93 -6.52 4.39 11.92
N VAL A 94 -7.09 3.33 11.32
CA VAL A 94 -6.30 2.35 10.56
C VAL A 94 -5.59 3.00 9.39
N ARG A 95 -6.27 3.86 8.64
CA ARG A 95 -5.66 4.59 7.50
C ARG A 95 -4.47 5.43 7.96
N ARG A 96 -4.61 6.21 9.03
CA ARG A 96 -3.52 7.00 9.59
C ARG A 96 -2.35 6.12 9.99
N TRP A 97 -2.62 5.05 10.74
CA TRP A 97 -1.57 4.11 11.16
C TRP A 97 -0.83 3.52 9.95
N VAL A 98 -1.56 3.07 8.93
CA VAL A 98 -1.00 2.46 7.72
C VAL A 98 -0.16 3.45 6.93
N VAL A 99 -0.64 4.68 6.73
CA VAL A 99 0.10 5.71 6.00
C VAL A 99 1.41 6.05 6.70
N GLU A 100 1.38 6.24 8.03
CA GLU A 100 2.57 6.56 8.80
C GLU A 100 3.62 5.43 8.74
N HIS A 101 3.20 4.18 8.95
CA HIS A 101 4.12 3.04 8.86
C HIS A 101 4.60 2.79 7.43
N TRP A 102 3.78 3.13 6.44
CA TRP A 102 4.18 3.05 5.04
C TRP A 102 5.24 4.09 4.71
N LYS A 103 5.11 5.34 5.18
CA LYS A 103 6.17 6.35 5.06
C LYS A 103 7.47 5.85 5.68
N THR A 104 7.43 5.39 6.94
CA THR A 104 8.63 4.85 7.62
C THR A 104 9.28 3.74 6.80
N ARG A 105 8.49 2.77 6.33
CA ARG A 105 9.00 1.71 5.46
C ARG A 105 9.62 2.27 4.20
N LEU A 106 8.97 3.21 3.51
CA LEU A 106 9.51 3.79 2.28
C LEU A 106 10.82 4.56 2.52
N HIS A 107 11.07 5.07 3.74
CA HIS A 107 12.33 5.72 4.13
C HIS A 107 13.49 4.75 4.39
N GLU A 108 13.24 3.44 4.54
CA GLU A 108 14.30 2.45 4.73
C GLU A 108 15.20 2.35 3.49
N SER A 109 16.52 2.43 3.71
CA SER A 109 17.53 2.31 2.65
C SER A 109 17.48 0.92 2.00
N GLY A 110 17.66 0.85 0.67
CA GLY A 110 17.76 -0.42 -0.07
C GLY A 110 16.46 -0.94 -0.70
N ILE A 111 15.39 -0.13 -0.73
CA ILE A 111 14.15 -0.49 -1.43
C ILE A 111 14.34 -0.28 -2.94
N ALA A 112 14.17 -1.37 -3.72
CA ALA A 112 14.19 -1.33 -5.17
C ALA A 112 13.11 -0.36 -5.72
N GLY A 113 13.41 0.34 -6.81
CA GLY A 113 12.53 1.40 -7.36
C GLY A 113 12.71 2.76 -6.68
N SER A 114 13.94 3.08 -6.25
CA SER A 114 14.23 4.25 -5.41
C SER A 114 13.75 5.55 -6.04
N TRP A 115 13.95 5.76 -7.34
CA TRP A 115 13.51 6.98 -8.05
C TRP A 115 12.00 7.23 -7.94
N THR A 116 11.17 6.21 -8.23
CA THR A 116 9.70 6.32 -8.14
C THR A 116 9.26 6.59 -6.72
N ILE A 117 9.88 5.89 -5.77
CA ILE A 117 9.57 6.01 -4.35
C ILE A 117 9.98 7.39 -3.84
N GLU A 118 11.16 7.88 -4.21
CA GLU A 118 11.70 9.18 -3.82
C GLU A 118 10.81 10.33 -4.33
N ALA A 119 10.38 10.27 -5.59
CA ALA A 119 9.51 11.28 -6.19
C ALA A 119 8.13 11.37 -5.53
N ILE A 120 7.57 10.24 -5.06
CA ILE A 120 6.21 10.19 -4.49
C ILE A 120 6.22 10.27 -2.97
N ARG A 121 7.32 9.89 -2.30
CA ARG A 121 7.41 9.85 -0.82
C ARG A 121 7.12 11.21 -0.20
N SER A 122 7.67 12.28 -0.77
CA SER A 122 7.50 13.67 -0.30
C SER A 122 6.06 14.16 -0.41
N CYS A 123 5.25 13.57 -1.29
CA CYS A 123 3.85 13.95 -1.51
C CYS A 123 2.89 12.76 -1.38
N LEU A 124 3.22 11.76 -0.55
CA LEU A 124 2.49 10.50 -0.49
C LEU A 124 1.03 10.71 -0.08
N GLU A 125 0.75 11.62 0.85
CA GLU A 125 -0.60 11.90 1.31
C GLU A 125 -1.46 12.57 0.24
N GLU A 126 -0.91 13.58 -0.43
CA GLU A 126 -1.52 14.25 -1.57
C GLU A 126 -1.77 13.24 -2.70
N TRP A 127 -0.78 12.37 -2.96
CA TRP A 127 -0.85 11.29 -3.93
C TRP A 127 -1.95 10.27 -3.60
N LEU A 128 -2.21 9.99 -2.32
CA LEU A 128 -3.30 9.11 -1.89
C LEU A 128 -4.67 9.80 -1.86
N GLY A 129 -4.69 11.13 -1.78
CA GLY A 129 -5.87 12.00 -1.77
C GLY A 129 -6.44 12.33 -3.16
N ARG A 130 -5.73 11.98 -4.23
CA ARG A 130 -6.12 12.31 -5.62
C ARG A 130 -7.49 11.71 -5.98
N VAL A 131 -8.40 12.58 -6.40
CA VAL A 131 -9.78 12.23 -6.81
C VAL A 131 -9.82 11.71 -8.27
N HIS A 132 -8.91 12.20 -9.11
CA HIS A 132 -8.80 11.87 -10.54
C HIS A 132 -7.33 11.58 -10.88
N GLY A 133 -7.08 10.76 -11.91
CA GLY A 133 -5.73 10.37 -12.32
C GLY A 133 -5.54 8.86 -12.35
N GLY A 134 -6.29 8.17 -13.23
CA GLY A 134 -5.83 6.86 -13.67
C GLY A 134 -4.46 7.05 -14.28
N LEU A 135 -3.43 6.48 -13.65
CA LEU A 135 -2.06 6.60 -14.12
C LEU A 135 -2.02 6.24 -15.61
N SER A 136 -1.76 7.23 -16.46
CA SER A 136 -1.66 6.97 -17.90
C SER A 136 -0.45 6.06 -18.12
N PHE A 137 -0.53 5.15 -19.08
CA PHE A 137 0.57 4.21 -19.34
C PHE A 137 1.91 4.95 -19.51
N ARG A 138 1.92 6.10 -20.19
CA ARG A 138 3.13 6.91 -20.38
C ARG A 138 3.66 7.54 -19.09
N LEU A 139 2.79 8.05 -18.22
CA LEU A 139 3.19 8.60 -16.91
C LEU A 139 3.85 7.52 -16.04
N VAL A 140 3.33 6.30 -16.11
CA VAL A 140 3.86 5.15 -15.40
C VAL A 140 5.25 4.80 -15.92
N GLN A 141 5.42 4.74 -17.25
CA GLN A 141 6.71 4.46 -17.88
C GLN A 141 7.80 5.46 -17.51
N VAL A 142 7.45 6.75 -17.43
CA VAL A 142 8.37 7.81 -16.97
C VAL A 142 8.71 7.61 -15.49
N LEU A 143 7.70 7.40 -14.63
CA LEU A 143 7.91 7.24 -13.20
C LEU A 143 8.66 5.96 -12.83
N THR A 144 8.56 4.91 -13.64
CA THR A 144 9.28 3.64 -13.44
C THR A 144 10.58 3.54 -14.23
N GLY A 145 10.94 4.53 -15.05
CA GLY A 145 12.14 4.51 -15.89
C GLY A 145 12.15 3.39 -16.94
N HIS A 146 10.99 2.96 -17.44
CA HIS A 146 10.86 1.82 -18.37
C HIS A 146 10.52 2.21 -19.82
N GLY A 147 10.22 3.48 -20.10
CA GLY A 147 9.99 3.96 -21.46
C GLY A 147 11.29 4.41 -22.12
N SER A 148 11.40 4.26 -23.45
CA SER A 148 12.42 4.93 -24.28
C SER A 148 12.18 6.44 -24.34
N PHE A 149 12.11 7.10 -23.19
CA PHE A 149 12.21 8.53 -23.06
C PHE A 149 13.70 8.80 -22.87
N GLY A 150 14.38 9.12 -23.96
CA GLY A 150 15.81 9.44 -23.94
C GLY A 150 16.07 10.63 -23.01
N ILE A 151 16.35 10.35 -21.75
CA ILE A 151 17.19 11.21 -20.93
C ILE A 151 18.55 10.56 -21.00
N GLY A 152 19.30 10.95 -22.03
CA GLY A 152 20.72 10.71 -22.04
C GLY A 152 21.32 11.41 -20.82
N HIS A 153 21.70 10.61 -19.83
CA HIS A 153 22.94 10.89 -19.11
C HIS A 153 23.84 9.70 -19.39
N LYS A 154 24.76 9.92 -20.34
CA LYS A 154 25.95 9.10 -20.47
C LYS A 154 26.86 9.43 -19.27
N TYR A 155 27.47 8.35 -18.76
CA TYR A 155 28.54 8.27 -17.75
C TYR A 155 28.10 8.42 -16.29
#